data_AF-D6AUN0-F1
#
_entry.id   AF-D6AUN0-F1
#
_cell.length_a   1.000
_cell.length_b   1.000
_cell.length_c   1.000
_cell.angle_alpha   90.00
_cell.angle_beta   90.00
_cell.angle_gamma   90.00
#
_symmetry.space_group_name_H-M   'P 1'
#
loop_
_entity.id
_entity.type
_entity.pdbx_description
1 polymer ?
#
loop_
_entity_poly.entity_id
_entity_poly.type
_entity_poly.pdbx_seq_one_letter_code
_entity_poly.pdbx_strand_id
1 'polypeptide(L)'
;MAGAALGATTALAGYPGTAHAAPGAPSADTAPANRTWSGRRSANGWPVLPEAELMRIEGSDQSVRLADGDAAIILLHVARRFHYEIDQLRDGDVTGHTTEHGIDQDYESNYLSGTALAIRPRAYPVGAKGGLYPRELVVVRDVLAELDGAVAWGGDFATPKESHFEIAYAPGHPKVKGVARTIRGWQEGPGNEGAGTVDAHGPGRLGKAEAFARRTA
;
A
#
# COMPACT_ATOMS: atom_id res chain seq x y z
N MET A 1 19.01 30.07 74.10
CA MET A 1 20.42 29.67 74.01
C MET A 1 20.44 28.28 73.35
N ALA A 2 20.26 28.13 72.03
CA ALA A 2 21.14 28.47 70.91
C ALA A 2 22.52 27.75 70.96
N GLY A 3 22.79 26.91 69.95
CA GLY A 3 24.09 26.24 69.66
C GLY A 3 23.91 24.77 69.23
N ALA A 4 23.44 24.43 68.03
CA ALA A 4 24.14 24.37 66.73
C ALA A 4 25.32 23.36 66.67
N ALA A 5 25.12 22.23 65.96
CA ALA A 5 26.18 21.39 65.42
C ALA A 5 25.83 21.00 63.97
N LEU A 6 26.84 21.09 63.10
CA LEU A 6 26.84 21.07 61.64
C LEU A 6 27.10 19.69 61.04
N GLY A 7 26.64 19.49 59.80
CA GLY A 7 27.26 18.65 58.76
C GLY A 7 26.47 17.39 58.40
N ALA A 8 26.29 17.00 57.14
CA ALA A 8 26.59 17.60 55.84
C ALA A 8 25.68 16.90 54.81
N THR A 9 24.86 17.64 54.08
CA THR A 9 24.07 17.10 52.95
C THR A 9 24.81 17.41 51.66
N THR A 10 25.31 16.37 51.00
CA THR A 10 25.81 16.42 49.62
C THR A 10 24.66 16.74 48.68
N ALA A 11 24.64 17.97 48.15
CA ALA A 11 23.74 18.37 47.07
C ALA A 11 24.23 17.76 45.75
N LEU A 12 23.42 16.87 45.17
CA LEU A 12 23.55 16.47 43.77
C LEU A 12 23.17 17.67 42.91
N ALA A 13 24.16 18.29 42.28
CA ALA A 13 23.95 19.36 41.32
C ALA A 13 23.14 18.82 40.13
N GLY A 14 21.89 19.29 40.02
CA GLY A 14 21.06 19.08 38.84
C GLY A 14 21.65 19.85 37.66
N TYR A 15 22.13 19.13 36.65
CA TYR A 15 22.45 19.73 35.37
C TYR A 15 21.14 20.19 34.70
N PRO A 16 21.05 21.43 34.19
CA PRO A 16 19.95 21.83 33.35
C PRO A 16 20.09 21.10 32.00
N GLY A 17 19.36 19.99 31.85
CA GLY A 17 19.16 19.35 30.56
C GLY A 17 18.40 20.30 29.65
N THR A 18 19.06 20.87 28.66
CA THR A 18 18.40 21.58 27.57
C THR A 18 17.63 20.56 26.75
N ALA A 19 16.33 20.44 26.99
CA ALA A 19 15.43 19.71 26.11
C ALA A 19 15.46 20.39 24.74
N HIS A 20 16.18 19.81 23.79
CA HIS A 20 16.03 20.18 22.39
C HIS A 20 14.67 19.65 21.94
N ALA A 21 13.72 20.57 21.79
CA ALA A 21 12.50 20.30 21.06
C ALA A 21 12.90 19.80 19.66
N ALA A 22 12.55 18.56 19.36
CA ALA A 22 12.66 18.06 18.01
C ALA A 22 11.88 19.01 17.09
N PRO A 23 12.44 19.45 15.95
CA PRO A 23 11.64 20.16 14.97
C PRO A 23 10.43 19.29 14.65
N GLY A 24 9.24 19.85 14.80
CA GLY A 24 7.99 19.17 14.48
C GLY A 24 8.12 18.55 13.10
N ALA A 25 7.79 17.27 12.98
CA ALA A 25 7.71 16.61 11.69
C ALA A 25 6.88 17.52 10.77
N PRO A 26 7.37 17.84 9.56
CA PRO A 26 6.58 18.65 8.65
C PRO A 26 5.23 17.96 8.48
N SER A 27 4.16 18.68 8.80
CA SER A 27 2.85 18.36 8.25
C SER A 27 3.07 18.18 6.76
N ALA A 28 2.66 17.03 6.23
CA ALA A 28 2.65 16.79 4.80
C ALA A 28 1.59 17.71 4.17
N ASP A 29 1.89 19.01 4.09
CA ASP A 29 1.28 19.90 3.13
C ASP A 29 1.77 19.41 1.77
N THR A 30 0.92 18.63 1.12
CA THR A 30 1.07 18.22 -0.26
C THR A 30 1.32 19.48 -1.08
N ALA A 31 2.51 19.60 -1.67
CA ALA A 31 2.77 20.63 -2.68
C ALA A 31 1.66 20.54 -3.73
N PRO A 32 1.15 21.68 -4.25
CA PRO A 32 0.06 21.65 -5.21
C PRO A 32 0.46 20.79 -6.41
N ALA A 33 -0.42 19.87 -6.81
CA ALA A 33 -0.19 18.99 -7.96
C ALA A 33 0.16 19.81 -9.20
N ASN A 34 1.13 19.34 -9.98
CA ASN A 34 1.67 20.12 -11.10
C ASN A 34 0.74 20.16 -12.33
N ARG A 35 -0.26 19.27 -12.39
CA ARG A 35 -1.19 19.16 -13.52
C ARG A 35 -2.54 18.60 -13.09
N THR A 36 -3.55 18.83 -13.92
CA THR A 36 -4.91 18.31 -13.75
C THR A 36 -5.22 17.28 -14.83
N TRP A 37 -5.70 16.11 -14.44
CA TRP A 37 -6.16 15.09 -15.38
C TRP A 37 -7.51 15.46 -16.00
N SER A 38 -7.55 15.61 -17.33
CA SER A 38 -8.75 15.94 -18.11
C SER A 38 -9.33 14.77 -18.90
N GLY A 39 -8.69 13.60 -18.85
CA GLY A 39 -9.11 12.41 -19.59
C GLY A 39 -10.38 11.78 -19.01
N ARG A 40 -11.30 11.33 -19.88
CA ARG A 40 -12.47 10.52 -19.47
C ARG A 40 -12.11 9.09 -19.05
N ARG A 41 -10.89 8.67 -19.38
CA ARG A 41 -10.29 7.41 -18.94
C ARG A 41 -9.02 7.72 -18.18
N SER A 42 -8.69 6.88 -17.22
CA SER A 42 -7.41 6.86 -16.52
C SER A 42 -6.29 6.31 -17.41
N ALA A 43 -5.04 6.37 -16.93
CA ALA A 43 -3.86 5.91 -17.66
C ALA A 43 -3.92 4.41 -18.03
N ASN A 44 -4.50 3.57 -17.17
CA ASN A 44 -4.73 2.15 -17.46
C ASN A 44 -6.01 1.89 -18.30
N GLY A 45 -6.66 2.94 -18.80
CA GLY A 45 -7.76 2.85 -19.75
C GLY A 45 -9.14 2.63 -19.13
N TRP A 46 -9.28 2.65 -17.81
CA TRP A 46 -10.57 2.52 -17.14
C TRP A 46 -11.35 3.84 -17.13
N PRO A 47 -12.70 3.83 -17.18
CA PRO A 47 -13.47 5.07 -17.09
C PRO A 47 -13.22 5.78 -15.75
N VAL A 48 -13.04 7.09 -15.79
CA VAL A 48 -13.04 7.90 -14.56
C VAL A 48 -14.43 7.84 -13.94
N LEU A 49 -14.50 7.58 -12.64
CA LEU A 49 -15.73 7.40 -11.90
C LEU A 49 -16.06 8.67 -11.10
N PRO A 50 -17.33 9.12 -11.10
CA PRO A 50 -17.76 10.19 -10.21
C PRO A 50 -17.80 9.75 -8.74
N GLU A 51 -18.06 8.46 -8.52
CA GLU A 51 -18.03 7.80 -7.21
C GLU A 51 -17.68 6.32 -7.38
N ALA A 52 -17.02 5.74 -6.38
CA ALA A 52 -16.71 4.33 -6.30
C ALA A 52 -17.24 3.72 -5.00
N GLU A 53 -17.46 2.40 -4.97
CA GLU A 53 -18.07 1.71 -3.83
C GLU A 53 -17.08 1.54 -2.67
N LEU A 54 -17.55 1.73 -1.43
CA LEU A 54 -16.75 1.50 -0.22
C LEU A 54 -16.77 0.02 0.13
N MET A 55 -15.61 -0.62 0.09
CA MET A 55 -15.48 -2.07 0.32
C MET A 55 -14.56 -2.36 1.50
N ARG A 56 -14.95 -3.34 2.33
CA ARG A 56 -14.16 -3.77 3.49
C ARG A 56 -12.95 -4.60 3.04
N ILE A 57 -11.80 -4.35 3.66
CA ILE A 57 -10.60 -5.18 3.50
C ILE A 57 -10.69 -6.33 4.50
N GLU A 58 -10.94 -7.54 3.99
CA GLU A 58 -11.05 -8.76 4.77
C GLU A 58 -9.88 -8.94 5.74
N GLY A 59 -10.16 -9.33 6.98
CA GLY A 59 -9.16 -9.50 8.03
C GLY A 59 -8.82 -8.25 8.82
N SER A 60 -9.22 -7.07 8.34
CA SER A 60 -8.97 -5.79 8.99
C SER A 60 -10.27 -5.04 9.31
N ASP A 61 -10.17 -3.95 10.07
CA ASP A 61 -11.27 -2.98 10.26
C ASP A 61 -11.26 -1.84 9.24
N GLN A 62 -10.39 -1.93 8.23
CA GLN A 62 -10.22 -0.91 7.21
C GLN A 62 -11.13 -1.15 5.99
N SER A 63 -11.46 -0.06 5.30
CA SER A 63 -12.23 -0.08 4.06
C SER A 63 -11.60 0.86 3.04
N VAL A 64 -11.82 0.59 1.76
CA VAL A 64 -11.28 1.38 0.64
C VAL A 64 -12.34 1.54 -0.44
N ARG A 65 -12.38 2.71 -1.09
CA ARG A 65 -13.25 2.93 -2.25
C ARG A 65 -12.59 2.42 -3.52
N LEU A 66 -13.26 1.53 -4.26
CA LEU A 66 -12.73 0.91 -5.48
C LEU A 66 -13.82 0.78 -6.55
N ALA A 67 -13.39 0.68 -7.81
CA ALA A 67 -14.26 0.27 -8.89
C ALA A 67 -14.80 -1.14 -8.63
N ASP A 68 -16.05 -1.37 -8.99
CA ASP A 68 -16.71 -2.64 -8.82
C ASP A 68 -16.10 -3.77 -9.67
N GLY A 69 -16.58 -4.99 -9.42
CA GLY A 69 -16.24 -6.17 -10.21
C GLY A 69 -14.78 -6.62 -10.06
N ASP A 70 -14.16 -7.00 -11.19
CA ASP A 70 -12.87 -7.68 -11.20
C ASP A 70 -11.73 -6.83 -10.61
N ALA A 71 -11.81 -5.50 -10.74
CA ALA A 71 -10.81 -4.58 -10.18
C ALA A 71 -10.81 -4.62 -8.65
N ALA A 72 -11.99 -4.47 -8.04
CA ALA A 72 -12.18 -4.61 -6.59
C ALA A 72 -11.67 -5.95 -6.06
N ILE A 73 -12.07 -7.07 -6.69
CA ILE A 73 -11.68 -8.42 -6.25
C ILE A 73 -10.16 -8.55 -6.15
N ILE A 74 -9.45 -8.07 -7.18
CA ILE A 74 -7.99 -8.17 -7.25
C ILE A 74 -7.31 -7.24 -6.24
N LEU A 75 -7.73 -5.98 -6.17
CA LEU A 75 -7.09 -4.98 -5.30
C LEU A 75 -7.37 -5.26 -3.81
N LEU A 76 -8.56 -5.73 -3.46
CA LEU A 76 -8.87 -6.18 -2.10
C LEU A 76 -8.00 -7.39 -1.69
N HIS A 77 -7.71 -8.30 -2.63
CA HIS A 77 -6.78 -9.40 -2.38
C HIS A 77 -5.36 -8.89 -2.07
N VAL A 78 -4.87 -7.90 -2.83
CA VAL A 78 -3.57 -7.24 -2.53
C VAL A 78 -3.56 -6.63 -1.14
N ALA A 79 -4.60 -5.86 -0.79
CA ALA A 79 -4.69 -5.21 0.52
C ALA A 79 -4.76 -6.22 1.68
N ARG A 80 -5.52 -7.31 1.49
CA ARG A 80 -5.61 -8.43 2.44
C ARG A 80 -4.25 -9.10 2.63
N ARG A 81 -3.53 -9.43 1.56
CA ARG A 81 -2.18 -10.04 1.62
C ARG A 81 -1.19 -9.11 2.34
N PHE A 82 -1.22 -7.81 2.04
CA PHE A 82 -0.40 -6.83 2.75
C PHE A 82 -0.69 -6.83 4.25
N HIS A 83 -1.98 -6.79 4.62
CA HIS A 83 -2.42 -6.78 6.02
C HIS A 83 -1.90 -7.98 6.82
N TYR A 84 -1.95 -9.18 6.23
CA TYR A 84 -1.59 -10.41 6.93
C TYR A 84 -0.09 -10.70 6.96
N GLU A 85 0.64 -10.32 5.91
CA GLU A 85 2.01 -10.81 5.70
C GLU A 85 3.09 -9.72 5.77
N ILE A 86 2.71 -8.44 5.74
CA ILE A 86 3.65 -7.32 5.84
C ILE A 86 3.41 -6.57 7.15
N ASP A 87 2.28 -5.88 7.28
CA ASP A 87 1.93 -5.13 8.49
C ASP A 87 0.43 -4.89 8.55
N GLN A 88 -0.11 -4.89 9.77
CA GLN A 88 -1.53 -4.64 10.00
C GLN A 88 -1.90 -3.23 9.59
N LEU A 89 -2.95 -3.14 8.79
CA LEU A 89 -3.54 -1.88 8.34
C LEU A 89 -4.24 -1.15 9.48
N ARG A 90 -3.94 0.14 9.63
CA ARG A 90 -4.50 1.07 10.60
C ARG A 90 -5.33 2.14 9.89
N ASP A 91 -6.04 2.96 10.66
CA ASP A 91 -6.84 4.05 10.13
C ASP A 91 -5.99 5.01 9.29
N GLY A 92 -6.42 5.25 8.05
CA GLY A 92 -5.73 6.11 7.10
C GLY A 92 -4.55 5.45 6.37
N ASP A 93 -4.27 4.16 6.61
CA ASP A 93 -3.21 3.45 5.89
C ASP A 93 -3.62 3.10 4.46
N VAL A 94 -4.90 3.09 4.08
CA VAL A 94 -5.31 2.75 2.72
C VAL A 94 -6.05 3.90 2.05
N THR A 95 -5.61 4.25 0.85
CA THR A 95 -6.27 5.24 -0.02
C THR A 95 -6.65 4.56 -1.34
N GLY A 96 -7.88 4.80 -1.82
CA GLY A 96 -8.39 4.25 -3.07
C GLY A 96 -8.88 5.35 -3.99
N HIS A 97 -10.11 5.21 -4.48
CA HIS A 97 -10.76 6.19 -5.36
C HIS A 97 -10.75 7.60 -4.78
N THR A 98 -10.52 8.58 -5.66
CA THR A 98 -10.61 10.01 -5.38
C THR A 98 -11.33 10.72 -6.53
N THR A 99 -11.91 11.88 -6.23
CA THR A 99 -12.45 12.82 -7.24
C THR A 99 -11.51 14.01 -7.44
N GLU A 100 -10.35 14.02 -6.79
CA GLU A 100 -9.32 15.04 -6.98
C GLU A 100 -8.54 14.77 -8.26
N HIS A 101 -8.69 15.64 -9.25
CA HIS A 101 -8.06 15.50 -10.56
C HIS A 101 -6.59 15.97 -10.60
N GLY A 102 -6.05 16.51 -9.50
CA GLY A 102 -4.65 16.91 -9.42
C GLY A 102 -3.74 15.69 -9.41
N ILE A 103 -2.79 15.62 -10.35
CA ILE A 103 -1.80 14.53 -10.41
C ILE A 103 -0.40 15.09 -10.65
N ASP A 104 0.61 14.34 -10.20
CA ASP A 104 2.01 14.57 -10.56
C ASP A 104 2.53 13.48 -11.50
N GLN A 105 2.00 12.26 -11.39
CA GLN A 105 2.34 11.13 -12.25
C GLN A 105 1.09 10.56 -12.95
N ASP A 106 1.23 10.07 -14.18
CA ASP A 106 0.09 9.58 -14.96
C ASP A 106 -0.65 8.42 -14.28
N TYR A 107 0.06 7.53 -13.57
CA TYR A 107 -0.54 6.42 -12.82
C TYR A 107 -1.50 6.88 -11.72
N GLU A 108 -1.39 8.13 -11.24
CA GLU A 108 -2.29 8.66 -10.21
C GLU A 108 -3.70 8.90 -10.76
N SER A 109 -3.85 9.04 -12.08
CA SER A 109 -5.18 9.03 -12.71
C SER A 109 -5.93 7.72 -12.49
N ASN A 110 -5.27 6.61 -12.15
CA ASN A 110 -5.92 5.32 -11.89
C ASN A 110 -6.66 5.29 -10.54
N TYR A 111 -6.42 6.26 -9.65
CA TYR A 111 -7.29 6.48 -8.48
C TYR A 111 -8.64 7.08 -8.92
N LEU A 112 -8.70 7.93 -9.94
CA LEU A 112 -9.95 8.52 -10.44
C LEU A 112 -10.91 7.46 -11.01
N SER A 113 -10.37 6.35 -11.53
CA SER A 113 -11.15 5.22 -12.02
C SER A 113 -11.40 4.14 -10.96
N GLY A 114 -10.92 4.31 -9.72
CA GLY A 114 -11.05 3.31 -8.65
C GLY A 114 -10.27 2.01 -8.92
N THR A 115 -9.29 2.03 -9.81
CA THR A 115 -8.51 0.85 -10.23
C THR A 115 -7.06 0.87 -9.74
N ALA A 116 -6.79 1.70 -8.75
CA ALA A 116 -5.56 1.72 -7.99
C ALA A 116 -5.85 1.95 -6.51
N LEU A 117 -4.96 1.46 -5.66
CA LEU A 117 -4.92 1.80 -4.24
C LEU A 117 -3.49 2.12 -3.81
N ALA A 118 -3.37 2.88 -2.73
CA ALA A 118 -2.12 3.08 -2.01
C ALA A 118 -2.23 2.48 -0.61
N ILE A 119 -1.23 1.70 -0.20
CA ILE A 119 -1.08 1.18 1.15
C ILE A 119 0.09 1.92 1.82
N ARG A 120 -0.19 2.53 2.97
CA ARG A 120 0.70 3.39 3.77
C ARG A 120 1.38 4.48 2.92
N PRO A 121 0.64 5.32 2.19
CA PRO A 121 1.22 6.32 1.29
C PRO A 121 2.16 7.32 1.97
N ARG A 122 1.98 7.57 3.27
CA ARG A 122 2.88 8.42 4.07
C ARG A 122 4.24 7.77 4.34
N ALA A 123 4.26 6.43 4.50
CA ALA A 123 5.50 5.68 4.69
C ALA A 123 6.24 5.45 3.37
N TYR A 124 5.50 5.34 2.26
CA TYR A 124 6.04 5.06 0.94
C TYR A 124 5.58 6.11 -0.08
N PRO A 125 6.09 7.36 0.02
CA PRO A 125 5.67 8.46 -0.85
C PRO A 125 6.20 8.33 -2.29
N VAL A 126 5.67 9.15 -3.18
CA VAL A 126 6.14 9.28 -4.58
C VAL A 126 7.63 9.66 -4.60
N GLY A 127 8.39 9.06 -5.51
CA GLY A 127 9.82 9.28 -5.69
C GLY A 127 10.70 8.52 -4.68
N ALA A 128 10.13 7.92 -3.64
CA ALA A 128 10.86 7.14 -2.65
C ALA A 128 10.89 5.64 -3.00
N LYS A 129 12.02 4.99 -2.67
CA LYS A 129 12.23 3.56 -2.84
C LYS A 129 13.06 3.00 -1.69
N GLY A 130 12.90 1.71 -1.39
CA GLY A 130 13.61 1.04 -0.30
C GLY A 130 12.96 1.26 1.07
N GLY A 131 11.67 1.60 1.10
CA GLY A 131 10.90 1.69 2.34
C GLY A 131 10.45 0.31 2.85
N LEU A 132 10.25 -0.65 1.96
CA LEU A 132 9.97 -2.04 2.33
C LEU A 132 11.24 -2.79 2.72
N TYR A 133 11.20 -3.52 3.83
CA TYR A 133 12.28 -4.41 4.23
C TYR A 133 12.44 -5.57 3.22
N PRO A 134 13.65 -6.15 3.09
CA PRO A 134 13.87 -7.24 2.13
C PRO A 134 12.89 -8.41 2.24
N ARG A 135 12.43 -8.75 3.44
CA ARG A 135 11.41 -9.81 3.63
C ARG A 135 10.02 -9.40 3.16
N GLU A 136 9.65 -8.14 3.34
CA GLU A 136 8.36 -7.61 2.87
C GLU A 136 8.35 -7.51 1.34
N LEU A 137 9.49 -7.17 0.73
CA LEU A 137 9.64 -7.20 -0.73
C LEU A 137 9.39 -8.61 -1.30
N VAL A 138 9.80 -9.67 -0.60
CA VAL A 138 9.49 -11.05 -1.03
C VAL A 138 7.99 -11.26 -1.10
N VAL A 139 7.23 -10.80 -0.09
CA VAL A 139 5.77 -10.89 -0.07
C VAL A 139 5.17 -10.11 -1.24
N VAL A 140 5.61 -8.87 -1.50
CA VAL A 140 5.12 -8.08 -2.64
C VAL A 140 5.38 -8.81 -3.96
N ARG A 141 6.59 -9.35 -4.16
CA ARG A 141 6.93 -10.09 -5.38
C ARG A 141 6.12 -11.37 -5.54
N ASP A 142 5.86 -12.06 -4.44
CA ASP A 142 5.02 -13.24 -4.40
C ASP A 142 3.56 -12.91 -4.80
N VAL A 143 2.99 -11.83 -4.26
CA VAL A 143 1.65 -11.36 -4.61
C VAL A 143 1.56 -11.02 -6.11
N LEU A 144 2.54 -10.28 -6.66
CA LEU A 144 2.54 -9.94 -8.08
C LEU A 144 2.61 -11.18 -9.00
N ALA A 145 3.39 -12.18 -8.58
CA ALA A 145 3.49 -13.45 -9.30
C ALA A 145 2.22 -14.31 -9.20
N GLU A 146 1.57 -14.33 -8.03
CA GLU A 146 0.28 -14.99 -7.80
C GLU A 146 -0.82 -14.40 -8.67
N LEU A 147 -0.81 -13.07 -8.84
CA LEU A 147 -1.74 -12.34 -9.69
C LEU A 147 -1.34 -12.33 -11.17
N ASP A 148 -0.31 -13.10 -11.54
CA ASP A 148 0.19 -13.27 -12.92
C ASP A 148 0.29 -11.94 -13.69
N GLY A 149 0.71 -10.85 -13.04
CA GLY A 149 0.83 -9.53 -13.68
C GLY A 149 -0.48 -8.82 -14.01
N ALA A 150 -1.63 -9.26 -13.48
CA ALA A 150 -2.87 -8.47 -13.52
C ALA A 150 -2.78 -7.15 -12.72
N VAL A 151 -1.79 -7.06 -11.82
CA VAL A 151 -1.45 -5.87 -11.04
C VAL A 151 -0.06 -5.40 -11.39
N ALA A 152 0.10 -4.08 -11.54
CA ALA A 152 1.38 -3.40 -11.58
C ALA A 152 1.66 -2.75 -10.22
N TRP A 153 2.93 -2.71 -9.82
CA TRP A 153 3.36 -2.14 -8.54
C TRP A 153 4.22 -0.89 -8.75
N GLY A 154 3.90 0.17 -8.03
CA GLY A 154 4.54 1.46 -8.18
C GLY A 154 6.02 1.47 -7.81
N GLY A 155 6.51 0.50 -7.03
CA GLY A 155 7.95 0.36 -6.77
C GLY A 155 8.80 0.00 -8.01
N ASP A 156 8.16 -0.48 -9.07
CA ASP A 156 8.78 -0.81 -10.36
C ASP A 156 8.69 0.32 -11.39
N PHE A 157 7.98 1.40 -11.08
CA PHE A 157 7.81 2.54 -12.00
C PHE A 157 9.07 3.41 -12.03
N ALA A 158 9.20 4.19 -13.13
CA ALA A 158 10.31 5.12 -13.31
C ALA A 158 10.37 6.17 -12.18
N THR A 159 9.21 6.73 -11.82
CA THR A 159 9.03 7.47 -10.56
C THR A 159 8.42 6.51 -9.55
N PRO A 160 9.20 5.96 -8.60
CA PRO A 160 8.71 4.91 -7.73
C PRO A 160 7.68 5.42 -6.73
N LYS A 161 6.72 4.56 -6.38
CA LYS A 161 5.77 4.77 -5.27
C LYS A 161 5.42 3.40 -4.69
N GLU A 162 6.21 2.92 -3.73
CA GLU A 162 6.06 1.55 -3.20
C GLU A 162 4.71 1.28 -2.50
N SER A 163 3.98 2.34 -2.13
CA SER A 163 2.60 2.22 -1.64
C SER A 163 1.60 1.84 -2.73
N HIS A 164 1.90 2.11 -4.01
CA HIS A 164 0.92 2.10 -5.09
C HIS A 164 0.78 0.73 -5.76
N PHE A 165 -0.46 0.29 -5.95
CA PHE A 165 -0.82 -0.90 -6.72
C PHE A 165 -1.97 -0.54 -7.66
N GLU A 166 -1.87 -0.95 -8.92
CA GLU A 166 -2.89 -0.68 -9.93
C GLU A 166 -3.20 -1.90 -10.79
N ILE A 167 -4.42 -1.95 -11.34
CA ILE A 167 -4.74 -2.92 -12.39
C ILE A 167 -3.91 -2.61 -13.63
N ALA A 168 -3.15 -3.60 -14.10
CA ALA A 168 -2.15 -3.44 -15.16
C ALA A 168 -2.75 -3.35 -16.58
N TYR A 169 -4.01 -3.76 -16.75
CA TYR A 169 -4.65 -3.87 -18.06
C TYR A 169 -5.97 -3.11 -18.15
N ALA A 170 -6.33 -2.76 -19.38
CA ALA A 170 -7.60 -2.14 -19.71
C ALA A 170 -8.82 -3.01 -19.33
N PRO A 171 -10.01 -2.39 -19.17
CA PRO A 171 -11.23 -3.11 -18.82
C PRO A 171 -11.49 -4.29 -19.76
N GLY A 172 -11.86 -5.44 -19.17
CA GLY A 172 -12.25 -6.62 -19.93
C GLY A 172 -11.10 -7.52 -20.39
N HIS A 173 -9.85 -7.15 -20.12
CA HIS A 173 -8.67 -7.94 -20.49
C HIS A 173 -8.75 -9.37 -19.88
N PRO A 174 -8.43 -10.44 -20.66
CA PRO A 174 -8.59 -11.83 -20.20
C PRO A 174 -7.81 -12.16 -18.92
N LYS A 175 -6.65 -11.54 -18.72
CA LYS A 175 -5.81 -11.76 -17.54
C LYS A 175 -6.48 -11.24 -16.26
N VAL A 176 -7.07 -10.04 -16.30
CA VAL A 176 -7.84 -9.47 -15.18
C VAL A 176 -9.04 -10.37 -14.83
N LYS A 177 -9.82 -10.76 -15.85
CA LYS A 177 -10.95 -11.68 -15.69
C LYS A 177 -10.56 -13.04 -15.11
N GLY A 178 -9.44 -13.59 -15.60
CA GLY A 178 -8.92 -14.89 -15.17
C GLY A 178 -8.54 -14.87 -13.69
N VAL A 179 -7.75 -13.87 -13.28
CA VAL A 179 -7.29 -13.72 -11.90
C VAL A 179 -8.47 -13.46 -10.95
N ALA A 180 -9.40 -12.56 -11.32
CA ALA A 180 -10.59 -12.31 -10.50
C ALA A 180 -11.49 -13.56 -10.36
N ARG A 181 -11.56 -14.43 -11.38
CA ARG A 181 -12.27 -15.71 -11.28
C ARG A 181 -11.54 -16.68 -10.35
N THR A 182 -10.22 -16.75 -10.44
CA THR A 182 -9.40 -17.59 -9.55
C THR A 182 -9.57 -17.18 -8.09
N ILE A 183 -9.50 -15.87 -7.78
CA ILE A 183 -9.70 -15.37 -6.41
C ILE A 183 -11.09 -15.73 -5.88
N ARG A 184 -12.15 -15.55 -6.69
CA ARG A 184 -13.51 -15.99 -6.31
C ARG A 184 -13.59 -17.48 -6.03
N GLY A 185 -12.96 -18.30 -6.87
CA GLY A 185 -12.90 -19.75 -6.66
C GLY A 185 -12.26 -20.15 -5.33
N TRP A 186 -11.26 -19.39 -4.86
CA TRP A 186 -10.66 -19.61 -3.53
C TRP A 186 -11.59 -19.26 -2.37
N GLN A 187 -12.49 -18.30 -2.56
CA GLN A 187 -13.45 -17.87 -1.55
C GLN A 187 -14.67 -18.79 -1.46
N GLU A 188 -15.01 -19.49 -2.55
CA GLU A 188 -16.23 -20.30 -2.69
C GLU A 188 -16.04 -21.83 -2.51
N GLY A 189 -14.80 -22.35 -2.63
CA GLY A 189 -14.54 -23.80 -2.66
C GLY A 189 -14.49 -24.50 -1.28
N PRO A 190 -14.87 -25.80 -1.18
CA PRO A 190 -14.73 -26.58 0.05
C PRO A 190 -13.25 -26.97 0.28
N GLY A 191 -12.67 -26.41 1.34
CA GLY A 191 -11.25 -26.51 1.64
C GLY A 191 -10.52 -25.25 1.19
N ASN A 192 -10.08 -24.44 2.15
CA ASN A 192 -9.40 -23.15 2.02
C ASN A 192 -8.06 -23.21 1.24
N GLU A 193 -8.04 -23.64 -0.02
CA GLU A 193 -6.83 -23.66 -0.85
C GLU A 193 -6.22 -22.26 -1.07
N GLY A 194 -6.98 -21.18 -0.81
CA GLY A 194 -6.49 -19.80 -0.88
C GLY A 194 -6.63 -18.95 0.39
N ALA A 195 -7.21 -19.48 1.48
CA ALA A 195 -7.42 -18.72 2.72
C ALA A 195 -6.54 -19.18 3.90
N GLY A 196 -5.73 -20.24 3.73
CA GLY A 196 -4.70 -20.63 4.69
C GLY A 196 -3.51 -19.66 4.72
N THR A 197 -2.65 -19.78 5.73
CA THR A 197 -1.39 -19.02 5.83
C THR A 197 -0.53 -19.28 4.60
N VAL A 198 -0.39 -18.28 3.72
CA VAL A 198 0.51 -18.36 2.58
C VAL A 198 1.93 -18.05 3.08
N ASP A 199 2.84 -19.02 2.96
CA ASP A 199 4.26 -18.79 3.23
C ASP A 199 4.97 -18.30 1.96
N ALA A 200 5.05 -16.98 1.78
CA ALA A 200 5.76 -16.34 0.67
C ALA A 200 7.26 -16.69 0.62
N HIS A 201 7.85 -17.16 1.73
CA HIS A 201 9.26 -17.54 1.81
C HIS A 201 9.51 -19.01 1.47
N GLY A 202 8.47 -19.79 1.19
CA GLY A 202 8.61 -21.16 0.73
C GLY A 202 9.33 -21.24 -0.63
N PRO A 203 10.17 -22.26 -0.87
CA PRO A 203 11.02 -22.32 -2.06
C PRO A 203 10.23 -22.32 -3.39
N GLY A 204 9.05 -22.93 -3.41
CA GLY A 204 8.17 -22.90 -4.59
C GLY A 204 7.59 -21.52 -4.90
N ARG A 205 7.34 -20.69 -3.87
CA ARG A 205 6.84 -19.31 -4.00
C ARG A 205 7.93 -18.39 -4.50
N LEU A 206 9.12 -18.48 -3.89
CA LEU A 206 10.32 -17.78 -4.34
C LEU A 206 10.63 -18.09 -5.81
N GLY A 207 10.63 -19.37 -6.20
CA GLY A 207 10.87 -19.77 -7.59
C GLY A 207 9.84 -19.18 -8.57
N LYS A 208 8.56 -19.11 -8.19
CA LYS A 208 7.51 -18.47 -9.00
C LYS A 208 7.72 -16.95 -9.11
N ALA A 209 8.04 -16.29 -8.02
CA ALA A 209 8.32 -14.85 -7.97
C ALA A 209 9.52 -14.49 -8.85
N GLU A 210 10.63 -15.23 -8.74
CA GLU A 210 11.80 -15.04 -9.59
C GLU A 210 11.50 -15.34 -11.07
N ALA A 211 10.77 -16.42 -11.36
CA ALA A 211 10.38 -16.74 -12.71
C ALA A 211 9.47 -15.67 -13.31
N PHE A 212 8.59 -15.06 -12.52
CA PHE A 212 7.76 -13.95 -12.93
C PHE A 212 8.63 -12.71 -13.23
N ALA A 213 9.50 -12.32 -12.29
CA ALA A 213 10.40 -11.18 -12.46
C ALA A 213 11.25 -11.29 -13.74
N ARG A 214 11.77 -12.48 -14.07
CA ARG A 214 12.52 -12.71 -15.32
C ARG A 214 11.68 -12.57 -16.59
N ARG A 215 10.37 -12.78 -16.53
CA ARG A 215 9.46 -12.63 -17.69
C ARG A 215 9.00 -11.18 -17.89
N THR A 216 9.11 -10.35 -16.85
CA THR A 216 8.56 -8.98 -16.84
C THR A 216 9.63 -7.89 -16.75
N ALA A 217 10.89 -8.25 -16.54
CA ALA A 217 12.04 -7.37 -16.67
C ALA A 217 12.35 -7.07 -18.14
#